data_AF-A0A4Q7YPN1-F1
#
_entry.id   AF-A0A4Q7YPN1-F1
#
_cell.length_a   1.000
_cell.length_b   1.000
_cell.length_c   1.000
_cell.angle_alpha   90.00
_cell.angle_beta   90.00
_cell.angle_gamma   90.00
#
_symmetry.space_group_name_H-M   'P 1'
#
loop_
_entity.id
_entity.type
_entity.pdbx_description
1 polymer ?
#
loop_
_entity_poly.entity_id
_entity_poly.type
_entity_poly.pdbx_seq_one_letter_code
_entity_poly.pdbx_strand_id
1 'polypeptide(L)'
;MYSAGKEVLEQGLSLFSRILLGVVAGLFGVGMIFMGHAAKAPWFFYVFGSFCLFITVACITTGKVRVFFGRLIGALVFMAAAWYLVSELSSGPIISGMDADPSILNAAKFFILAGIPGLGYALFARFSPRESDK
;
A
#
# COMPACT_ATOMS: atom_id res chain seq x y z
N MET A 1 -15.80 18.65 14.11
CA MET A 1 -15.46 17.88 12.89
C MET A 1 -14.29 16.91 13.06
N TYR A 2 -13.31 17.17 13.95
CA TYR A 2 -12.18 16.26 14.19
C TYR A 2 -12.56 14.97 14.96
N SER A 3 -13.60 15.02 15.80
CA SER A 3 -14.07 13.85 16.59
C SER A 3 -14.75 12.78 15.73
N ALA A 4 -15.66 13.18 14.83
CA ALA A 4 -16.35 12.26 13.92
C ALA A 4 -15.38 11.55 12.96
N GLY A 5 -14.33 12.25 12.50
CA GLY A 5 -13.28 11.63 11.68
C GLY A 5 -12.45 10.60 12.46
N LYS A 6 -12.21 10.83 13.75
CA LYS A 6 -11.52 9.90 14.65
C LYS A 6 -12.33 8.62 14.88
N GLU A 7 -13.63 8.74 15.07
CA GLU A 7 -14.54 7.61 15.32
C GLU A 7 -14.61 6.65 14.12
N VAL A 8 -14.67 7.19 12.90
CA VAL A 8 -14.65 6.41 11.66
C VAL A 8 -13.28 5.77 11.41
N LEU A 9 -12.19 6.47 11.75
CA LEU A 9 -10.83 5.92 11.71
C LEU A 9 -10.63 4.79 12.74
N GLU A 10 -11.20 4.92 13.94
CA GLU A 10 -11.13 3.91 15.00
C GLU A 10 -12.03 2.70 14.75
N GLN A 11 -13.20 2.88 14.13
CA GLN A 11 -14.03 1.76 13.67
C GLN A 11 -13.28 0.89 12.65
N GLY A 12 -12.42 1.51 11.84
CA GLY A 12 -11.66 0.83 10.79
C GLY A 12 -12.58 0.28 9.69
N LEU A 13 -11.98 -0.35 8.67
CA LEU A 13 -12.80 -0.97 7.61
C LEU A 13 -13.74 -2.04 8.16
N SER A 14 -15.00 -1.99 7.72
CA SER A 14 -15.98 -3.05 7.95
C SER A 14 -15.44 -4.40 7.46
N LEU A 15 -15.87 -5.48 8.11
CA LEU A 15 -15.45 -6.84 7.75
C LEU A 15 -15.79 -7.17 6.28
N PHE A 16 -16.96 -6.72 5.82
CA PHE A 16 -17.38 -6.87 4.42
C PHE A 16 -16.44 -6.15 3.45
N SER A 17 -16.11 -4.88 3.72
CA SER A 17 -15.20 -4.10 2.87
C SER A 17 -13.80 -4.73 2.83
N ARG A 18 -13.31 -5.29 3.93
CA ARG A 18 -12.03 -6.02 3.95
C ARG A 18 -12.04 -7.24 3.06
N ILE A 19 -13.07 -8.07 3.17
CA ILE A 19 -13.19 -9.29 2.38
C ILE A 19 -13.28 -8.92 0.90
N LEU A 20 -14.11 -7.94 0.56
CA LEU A 20 -14.25 -7.46 -0.81
C LEU A 20 -12.92 -6.96 -1.39
N LEU A 21 -12.21 -6.10 -0.65
CA LEU A 21 -10.89 -5.61 -1.06
C LEU A 21 -9.88 -6.74 -1.19
N GLY A 22 -9.88 -7.70 -0.26
CA GLY A 22 -8.97 -8.84 -0.28
C GLY A 22 -9.20 -9.73 -1.50
N VAL A 23 -10.47 -10.00 -1.84
CA VAL A 23 -10.85 -10.80 -3.02
C VAL A 23 -10.45 -10.07 -4.30
N VAL A 24 -10.78 -8.78 -4.44
CA VAL A 24 -10.43 -8.00 -5.64
C VAL A 24 -8.91 -7.91 -5.80
N ALA A 25 -8.17 -7.61 -4.72
CA ALA A 25 -6.71 -7.59 -4.75
C ALA A 25 -6.12 -8.97 -5.09
N GLY A 26 -6.75 -10.06 -4.62
CA GLY A 26 -6.29 -11.42 -4.85
C GLY A 26 -6.45 -11.82 -6.31
N LEU A 27 -7.62 -11.56 -6.89
CA LEU A 27 -7.90 -11.79 -8.31
C LEU A 27 -6.92 -11.02 -9.19
N PHE A 28 -6.67 -9.76 -8.85
CA PHE A 28 -5.73 -8.92 -9.59
C PHE A 28 -4.29 -9.41 -9.47
N GLY A 29 -3.85 -9.79 -8.26
CA GLY A 29 -2.52 -10.33 -8.03
C GLY A 29 -2.26 -11.64 -8.80
N VAL A 30 -3.22 -12.56 -8.75
CA VAL A 30 -3.17 -13.82 -9.52
C VAL A 30 -3.11 -13.52 -11.02
N GLY A 31 -3.98 -12.63 -11.51
CA GLY A 31 -3.99 -12.21 -12.92
C GLY A 31 -2.64 -11.65 -13.38
N MET A 32 -2.02 -10.77 -12.58
CA MET A 32 -0.71 -10.19 -12.89
C MET A 32 0.40 -11.25 -12.95
N ILE A 33 0.39 -12.25 -12.05
CA ILE A 33 1.37 -13.35 -12.06
C ILE A 33 1.23 -14.19 -13.34
N PHE A 34 -0.01 -14.49 -13.77
CA PHE A 34 -0.24 -15.20 -15.02
C PHE A 34 0.20 -14.39 -16.24
N MET A 35 -0.12 -13.09 -16.28
CA MET A 35 0.29 -12.21 -17.39
C MET A 35 1.81 -11.99 -17.43
N GLY A 36 2.49 -12.06 -16.29
CA GLY A 36 3.94 -11.88 -16.18
C GLY A 36 4.73 -12.79 -17.09
N HIS A 37 4.25 -14.01 -17.35
CA HIS A 37 4.94 -14.96 -18.22
C HIS A 37 5.03 -14.52 -19.69
N ALA A 38 4.08 -13.68 -20.15
CA ALA A 38 4.04 -13.17 -21.52
C ALA A 38 4.62 -11.75 -21.67
N ALA A 39 5.06 -11.12 -20.58
CA ALA A 39 5.47 -9.73 -20.58
C ALA A 39 6.97 -9.55 -20.89
N LYS A 40 7.32 -8.41 -21.51
CA LYS A 40 8.71 -8.02 -21.79
C LYS A 40 9.54 -7.77 -20.52
N ALA A 41 8.88 -7.35 -19.43
CA ALA A 41 9.50 -7.11 -18.13
C ALA A 41 8.77 -7.93 -17.05
N PRO A 42 8.94 -9.27 -17.05
CA PRO A 42 8.14 -10.18 -16.24
C PRO A 42 8.28 -9.93 -14.74
N TRP A 43 9.45 -9.44 -14.32
CA TRP A 43 9.75 -9.20 -12.91
C TRP A 43 8.82 -8.16 -12.25
N PHE A 44 8.44 -7.09 -12.96
CA PHE A 44 7.52 -6.07 -12.43
C PHE A 44 6.14 -6.67 -12.14
N PHE A 45 5.64 -7.52 -13.04
CA PHE A 45 4.36 -8.20 -12.87
C PHE A 45 4.36 -9.12 -11.66
N TYR A 46 5.46 -9.86 -11.43
CA TYR A 46 5.58 -10.74 -10.27
C TYR A 46 5.71 -9.96 -8.95
N VAL A 47 6.49 -8.88 -8.91
CA VAL A 47 6.64 -8.06 -7.69
C VAL A 47 5.32 -7.39 -7.34
N PHE A 48 4.66 -6.77 -8.31
CA PHE A 48 3.39 -6.11 -8.09
C PHE A 48 2.26 -7.09 -7.78
N GLY A 49 2.21 -8.23 -8.47
CA GLY A 49 1.27 -9.31 -8.17
C GLY A 49 1.45 -9.86 -6.74
N SER A 50 2.70 -10.06 -6.31
CA SER A 50 3.02 -10.48 -4.94
C SER A 50 2.60 -9.45 -3.89
N PHE A 51 2.78 -8.16 -4.19
CA PHE A 51 2.30 -7.07 -3.33
C PHE A 51 0.77 -7.10 -3.18
N CYS A 52 0.02 -7.34 -4.26
CA CYS A 52 -1.43 -7.50 -4.20
C CYS A 52 -1.84 -8.71 -3.33
N LEU A 53 -1.10 -9.82 -3.42
CA LEU A 53 -1.35 -10.98 -2.55
C LEU A 53 -1.08 -10.67 -1.07
N PHE A 54 -0.05 -9.87 -0.76
CA PHE A 54 0.17 -9.42 0.63
C PHE A 54 -1.01 -8.58 1.14
N ILE A 55 -1.60 -7.73 0.30
CA ILE A 55 -2.83 -6.99 0.65
C ILE A 55 -3.97 -7.96 0.92
N THR A 56 -4.18 -8.96 0.06
CA THR A 56 -5.19 -10.01 0.27
C THR A 56 -5.01 -10.71 1.62
N VAL A 57 -3.78 -11.14 1.94
CA VAL A 57 -3.47 -11.77 3.22
C VAL A 57 -3.73 -10.80 4.38
N ALA A 58 -3.33 -9.54 4.27
CA ALA A 58 -3.60 -8.52 5.29
C ALA A 58 -5.09 -8.20 5.47
N CYS A 59 -5.91 -8.40 4.43
CA CYS A 59 -7.35 -8.18 4.46
C CYS A 59 -8.13 -9.36 5.06
N ILE A 60 -7.72 -10.60 4.75
CA ILE A 60 -8.43 -11.82 5.17
C ILE A 60 -7.97 -12.29 6.55
N THR A 61 -6.69 -12.14 6.89
CA THR A 61 -6.16 -12.59 8.18
C THR A 61 -6.48 -11.61 9.31
N THR A 62 -6.42 -12.10 10.54
CA THR A 62 -6.60 -11.31 11.76
C THR A 62 -5.40 -11.48 12.70
N GLY A 63 -5.32 -10.64 13.74
CA GLY A 63 -4.27 -10.73 14.75
C GLY A 63 -2.86 -10.40 14.23
N LYS A 64 -1.85 -11.16 14.69
CA LYS A 64 -0.42 -10.90 14.47
C LYS A 64 -0.01 -10.97 13.00
N VAL A 65 -0.62 -11.88 12.23
CA VAL A 65 -0.31 -12.08 10.80
C VAL A 65 -0.68 -10.85 10.00
N ARG A 66 -1.88 -10.32 10.22
CA ARG A 66 -2.33 -9.08 9.59
C ARG A 66 -1.42 -7.88 9.88
N VAL A 67 -0.93 -7.77 11.12
CA VAL A 67 0.00 -6.71 11.51
C VAL A 67 1.34 -6.87 10.78
N PHE A 68 1.87 -8.09 10.71
CA PHE A 68 3.11 -8.35 9.99
C PHE A 68 3.02 -7.96 8.51
N PHE A 69 1.99 -8.44 7.80
CA PHE A 69 1.79 -8.10 6.40
C PHE A 69 1.48 -6.63 6.20
N GLY A 70 0.72 -6.00 7.09
CA GLY A 70 0.50 -4.55 7.05
C GLY A 70 1.79 -3.74 7.19
N ARG A 71 2.71 -4.14 8.09
CA ARG A 71 4.03 -3.49 8.23
C ARG A 71 4.88 -3.69 6.98
N LEU A 72 4.83 -4.89 6.39
CA LEU A 72 5.53 -5.20 5.15
C LEU A 72 5.01 -4.34 3.99
N ILE A 73 3.70 -4.23 3.83
CA ILE A 73 3.06 -3.36 2.83
C ILE A 73 3.47 -1.90 3.04
N GLY A 74 3.41 -1.40 4.28
CA GLY A 74 3.83 -0.02 4.59
C GLY A 74 5.30 0.25 4.27
N ALA A 75 6.19 -0.70 4.57
CA ALA A 75 7.61 -0.60 4.22
C ALA A 75 7.83 -0.62 2.71
N LEU A 76 7.14 -1.50 1.98
CA LEU A 76 7.22 -1.58 0.52
C LEU A 76 6.71 -0.28 -0.14
N VAL A 77 5.59 0.28 0.33
CA VAL A 77 5.06 1.56 -0.16
C VAL A 77 6.05 2.70 0.11
N PHE A 78 6.65 2.75 1.30
CA PHE A 78 7.66 3.74 1.60
C PHE A 78 8.89 3.61 0.70
N MET A 79 9.42 2.40 0.52
CA MET A 79 10.57 2.17 -0.36
C MET A 79 10.25 2.54 -1.81
N ALA A 80 9.08 2.18 -2.33
CA ALA A 80 8.64 2.56 -3.67
C ALA A 80 8.52 4.07 -3.82
N ALA A 81 7.96 4.76 -2.82
CA ALA A 81 7.83 6.22 -2.83
C ALA A 81 9.19 6.92 -2.74
N ALA A 82 10.09 6.43 -1.88
CA ALA A 82 11.45 6.95 -1.76
C ALA A 82 12.23 6.74 -3.07
N TRP A 83 12.13 5.55 -3.67
CA TRP A 83 12.74 5.24 -4.94
C TRP A 83 12.25 6.16 -6.05
N TYR A 84 10.93 6.34 -6.16
CA TYR A 84 10.34 7.23 -7.16
C TYR A 84 10.78 8.69 -6.96
N LEU A 85 10.84 9.17 -5.72
CA LEU A 85 11.36 10.50 -5.42
C LEU A 85 12.82 10.66 -5.82
N VAL A 86 13.67 9.68 -5.51
CA VAL A 86 15.09 9.71 -5.87
C VAL A 86 15.27 9.65 -7.39
N SER A 87 14.50 8.82 -8.10
CA SER A 87 14.60 8.72 -9.57
C SER A 87 14.18 9.99 -10.29
N GLU A 88 13.11 10.64 -9.82
CA GLU A 88 12.68 11.93 -10.36
C GLU A 88 13.64 13.06 -9.98
N LEU A 89 14.27 12.98 -8.80
CA LEU A 89 15.27 13.96 -8.39
C LEU A 89 16.57 13.85 -9.22
N SER A 90 16.94 12.65 -9.67
CA SER A 90 18.15 12.42 -10.47
C SER A 90 17.96 12.64 -11.97
N SER A 91 16.73 12.52 -12.47
CA SER A 91 16.49 12.40 -13.93
C SER A 91 15.19 13.05 -14.42
N GLY A 92 14.37 13.60 -13.53
CA GLY A 92 13.04 14.10 -13.83
C GLY A 92 12.97 15.61 -14.07
N PRO A 93 12.01 16.09 -14.88
CA PRO A 93 11.65 17.51 -14.93
C PRO A 93 11.06 17.99 -13.60
N ILE A 94 11.36 19.24 -13.21
CA ILE A 94 10.88 19.83 -11.94
C ILE A 94 9.36 19.99 -11.94
N ILE A 95 8.78 20.36 -13.09
CA ILE A 95 7.35 20.58 -13.31
C ILE A 95 7.01 19.93 -14.66
N SER A 96 6.05 19.03 -14.67
CA SER A 96 5.53 18.46 -15.92
C SER A 96 4.22 19.14 -16.30
N GLY A 97 4.00 19.35 -17.60
CA GLY A 97 2.87 20.12 -18.13
C GLY A 97 1.51 19.41 -18.00
N MET A 98 1.49 18.11 -17.69
CA MET A 98 0.29 17.33 -17.44
C MET A 98 0.40 16.59 -16.09
N ASP A 99 -0.71 16.48 -15.34
CA ASP A 99 -0.76 15.80 -14.03
C ASP A 99 -0.34 14.31 -14.06
N ALA A 100 -0.42 13.68 -15.24
CA ALA A 100 -0.07 12.28 -15.44
C ALA A 100 1.44 12.05 -15.73
N ASP A 101 2.20 13.11 -15.95
CA ASP A 101 3.61 13.00 -16.28
C ASP A 101 4.48 12.84 -15.02
N PRO A 102 5.54 12.01 -15.10
CA PRO A 102 6.53 11.90 -14.03
C PRO A 102 7.13 13.27 -13.73
N SER A 103 7.12 13.68 -12.46
CA SER A 103 7.69 14.94 -11.99
C SER A 103 8.11 14.85 -10.54
N ILE A 104 9.09 15.68 -10.17
CA ILE A 104 9.56 15.81 -8.78
C ILE A 104 8.42 16.19 -7.84
N LEU A 105 7.49 17.07 -8.26
CA LEU A 105 6.36 17.48 -7.44
C LEU A 105 5.37 16.33 -7.20
N ASN A 106 5.07 15.51 -8.22
CA ASN A 106 4.18 14.37 -8.07
C ASN A 106 4.82 13.28 -7.20
N ALA A 107 6.12 13.05 -7.35
CA ALA A 107 6.88 12.14 -6.50
C ALA A 107 6.92 12.61 -5.03
N ALA A 108 7.10 13.91 -4.79
CA ALA A 108 7.05 14.48 -3.45
C ALA A 108 5.65 14.34 -2.81
N LYS A 109 4.59 14.59 -3.58
CA LYS A 109 3.20 14.38 -3.11
C LYS A 109 2.97 12.91 -2.75
N PHE A 110 3.40 11.98 -3.59
CA PHE A 110 3.27 10.55 -3.31
C PHE A 110 4.06 10.13 -2.07
N PHE A 111 5.29 10.62 -1.91
CA PHE A 111 6.11 10.36 -0.73
C PHE A 111 5.48 10.88 0.56
N ILE A 112 4.93 12.09 0.55
CA ILE A 112 4.29 12.69 1.73
C ILE A 112 2.97 12.01 2.06
N LEU A 113 2.12 11.73 1.06
CA LEU A 113 0.77 11.21 1.27
C LEU A 113 0.71 9.70 1.49
N ALA A 114 1.61 8.93 0.87
CA ALA A 114 1.62 7.47 0.97
C ALA A 114 2.89 6.95 1.66
N GLY A 115 4.06 7.50 1.35
CA GLY A 115 5.34 7.07 1.91
C GLY A 115 5.44 7.27 3.42
N ILE A 116 5.30 8.52 3.91
CA ILE A 116 5.43 8.84 5.33
C ILE A 116 4.40 8.08 6.19
N PRO A 117 3.10 8.02 5.82
CA PRO A 117 2.14 7.20 6.56
C PRO A 117 2.47 5.70 6.51
N GLY A 118 2.96 5.20 5.36
CA GLY A 118 3.41 3.82 5.20
C GLY A 118 4.58 3.46 6.13
N LEU A 119 5.58 4.34 6.25
CA LEU A 119 6.69 4.18 7.18
C LEU A 119 6.21 4.27 8.65
N GLY A 120 5.33 5.23 8.93
CA GLY A 120 4.73 5.38 10.26
C GLY A 120 4.00 4.11 10.69
N TYR A 121 3.23 3.51 9.78
CA TYR A 121 2.59 2.21 10.02
C TYR A 121 3.61 1.08 10.17
N ALA A 122 4.64 1.02 9.33
CA ALA A 122 5.67 -0.01 9.38
C ALA A 122 6.49 0.01 10.69
N LEU A 123 6.74 1.18 11.26
CA LEU A 123 7.55 1.33 12.48
C LEU A 123 6.70 1.32 13.75
N PHE A 124 5.56 2.03 13.73
CA PHE A 124 4.80 2.34 14.94
C PHE A 124 3.46 1.62 15.05
N ALA A 125 3.11 0.70 14.14
CA ALA A 125 1.93 -0.15 14.32
C ALA A 125 2.08 -1.07 15.55
N ARG A 126 1.76 -0.53 16.73
CA ARG A 126 1.46 -1.26 17.96
C ARG A 126 -0.04 -1.33 18.06
N PHE A 127 -0.62 -2.45 17.60
CA PHE A 127 -2.00 -2.73 17.97
C PHE A 127 -2.01 -3.28 19.38
N SER A 128 -2.53 -2.47 20.31
CA SER A 128 -3.08 -2.96 21.56
C SER A 128 -4.03 -4.12 21.24
N PRO A 129 -3.97 -5.26 21.95
CA PRO A 129 -5.02 -6.26 21.85
C PRO A 129 -6.36 -5.55 22.04
N ARG A 130 -7.26 -5.62 21.04
CA ARG A 130 -8.64 -5.19 21.29
C ARG A 130 -9.20 -6.13 22.34
N GLU A 131 -9.41 -5.60 23.53
CA GLU A 131 -10.21 -6.16 24.61
C GLU A 131 -11.68 -6.14 24.19
N SER A 132 -11.99 -6.87 23.13
CA SER A 132 -13.34 -7.13 22.64
C SER A 132 -13.48 -8.62 22.37
N ASP A 133 -12.92 -9.41 23.28
CA ASP A 133 -13.14 -10.84 23.42
C ASP A 133 -13.33 -11.14 24.91
N LYS A 134 -14.36 -10.52 25.50
CA LYS A 134 -15.13 -11.00 26.65
C LYS A 134 -16.54 -10.41 26.58
#